data_AF-E3RCA8-F1
#
_entry.id   AF-E3RCA8-F1
#
_cell.length_a   1.000
_cell.length_b   1.000
_cell.length_c   1.000
_cell.angle_alpha   90.00
_cell.angle_beta   90.00
_cell.angle_gamma   90.00
#
_symmetry.space_group_name_H-M   'P 1'
#
loop_
_entity.id
_entity.type
_entity.pdbx_description
1 polymer ?
#
loop_
_entity_poly.entity_id
_entity_poly.type
_entity_poly.pdbx_seq_one_letter_code
_entity_poly.pdbx_strand_id
1 'polypeptide(L)'
;MVDEYQKRIASQLAKALPKGSLDEFKLRQGLFAEEEAEPELTEKRHDSIFKQANKVAITKRIKVSYSNFHTWEHLRNFANGNAASEAASPEMLQHFQNCFYMAYDCAEDLRARLRSHEDLAEYESHVMLATDCWEQQATSARQYHCIVVLPLPEACIIIDPVAHSWAIKVPLSTTWENGFSAFRYCYAGLNNLHFLVNASDDPQTNLSFPATGNTPTHNYPYRTLRNGFEGGIRNLVYPADNYRGRTPSNRSMFIYDVWDKQPSSNLDSVKVRLGSGRTVKFVVETCRLSFSFEEQWIWVSNIPREWLEDFDNAYFLKRLEPRNYFYTEDELWRGFQVDLNTRVDIQQGYLKRTLENIEFMQELVEALGMRKGELMRMANVMLEYWQEEDRTKPKKDLKRKR
;
A
#
# COMPACT_ATOMS: atom_id res chain seq x y z
N MET A 1 -12.22 -2.77 31.64
CA MET A 1 -13.25 -3.11 30.64
C MET A 1 -12.65 -3.47 29.27
N VAL A 2 -11.38 -3.89 29.18
CA VAL A 2 -10.62 -4.00 27.90
C VAL A 2 -10.36 -5.47 27.53
N ASP A 3 -11.37 -6.33 27.51
CA ASP A 3 -11.12 -7.76 27.23
C ASP A 3 -12.27 -8.49 26.52
N GLU A 4 -13.52 -8.08 26.75
CA GLU A 4 -14.68 -8.77 26.15
C GLU A 4 -14.82 -8.54 24.64
N TYR A 5 -14.40 -7.38 24.12
CA TYR A 5 -14.57 -7.04 22.70
C TYR A 5 -13.71 -7.91 21.78
N GLN A 6 -12.39 -7.98 22.05
CA GLN A 6 -11.46 -8.74 21.22
C GLN A 6 -11.66 -10.25 21.40
N LYS A 7 -11.97 -10.73 22.63
CA LYS A 7 -12.38 -12.12 22.84
C LYS A 7 -13.65 -12.47 22.06
N ARG A 8 -14.61 -11.55 21.98
CA ARG A 8 -15.82 -11.71 21.15
C ARG A 8 -15.48 -11.79 19.67
N ILE A 9 -14.59 -10.93 19.16
CA ILE A 9 -14.09 -11.00 17.77
C ILE A 9 -13.48 -12.38 17.50
N ALA A 10 -12.52 -12.81 18.33
CA ALA A 10 -11.83 -14.09 18.13
C ALA A 10 -12.81 -15.28 18.18
N SER A 11 -13.76 -15.28 19.12
CA SER A 11 -14.81 -16.31 19.21
C SER A 11 -15.73 -16.33 17.99
N GLN A 12 -16.12 -15.16 17.48
CA GLN A 12 -16.99 -15.03 16.30
C GLN A 12 -16.26 -15.49 15.04
N LEU A 13 -15.01 -15.07 14.83
CA LEU A 13 -14.18 -15.51 13.72
C LEU A 13 -13.94 -17.02 13.77
N ALA A 14 -13.58 -17.56 14.93
CA ALA A 14 -13.36 -19.01 15.08
C ALA A 14 -14.61 -19.85 14.72
N LYS A 15 -15.82 -19.31 14.93
CA LYS A 15 -17.07 -19.97 14.54
C LYS A 15 -17.43 -19.77 13.06
N ALA A 16 -17.10 -18.62 12.50
CA ALA A 16 -17.49 -18.24 11.15
C ALA A 16 -16.55 -18.83 10.08
N LEU A 17 -15.30 -19.08 10.42
CA LEU A 17 -14.31 -19.60 9.49
C LEU A 17 -14.62 -21.05 9.07
N PRO A 18 -14.43 -21.41 7.79
CA PRO A 18 -14.51 -22.80 7.35
C PRO A 18 -13.59 -23.69 8.18
N LYS A 19 -14.06 -24.88 8.61
CA LYS A 19 -13.31 -25.78 9.51
C LYS A 19 -11.88 -26.06 9.05
N GLY A 20 -11.65 -26.19 7.75
CA GLY A 20 -10.31 -26.45 7.18
C GLY A 20 -9.37 -25.25 7.12
N SER A 21 -9.81 -24.05 7.54
CA SER A 21 -9.01 -22.82 7.52
C SER A 21 -8.55 -22.36 8.90
N LEU A 22 -9.09 -22.94 9.98
CA LEU A 22 -8.73 -22.55 11.35
C LEU A 22 -7.26 -22.84 11.68
N ASP A 23 -6.70 -23.89 11.10
CA ASP A 23 -5.30 -24.28 11.34
C ASP A 23 -4.31 -23.21 10.88
N GLU A 24 -4.69 -22.34 9.94
CA GLU A 24 -3.86 -21.23 9.46
C GLU A 24 -3.72 -20.09 10.48
N PHE A 25 -4.60 -20.06 11.49
CA PHE A 25 -4.61 -19.06 12.57
C PHE A 25 -4.07 -19.64 13.88
N LYS A 26 -3.68 -20.91 13.88
CA LYS A 26 -3.13 -21.55 15.07
C LYS A 26 -1.65 -21.20 15.22
N LEU A 27 -1.32 -20.55 16.32
CA LEU A 27 0.05 -20.45 16.77
C LEU A 27 0.57 -21.81 17.26
N ARG A 28 1.87 -22.04 17.09
CA ARG A 28 2.55 -23.26 17.55
C ARG A 28 2.54 -23.31 19.07
N GLN A 29 2.20 -24.47 19.63
CA GLN A 29 2.17 -24.68 21.08
C GLN A 29 3.52 -24.40 21.75
N GLY A 30 4.63 -24.66 21.06
CA GLY A 30 5.98 -24.37 21.56
C GLY A 30 6.20 -22.91 21.94
N LEU A 31 5.59 -21.96 21.22
CA LEU A 31 5.72 -20.53 21.53
C LEU A 31 5.10 -20.17 22.88
N PHE A 32 3.96 -20.78 23.23
CA PHE A 32 3.32 -20.57 24.53
C PHE A 32 4.07 -21.27 25.65
N ALA A 33 4.59 -22.48 25.41
CA ALA A 33 5.37 -23.20 26.40
C ALA A 33 6.67 -22.48 26.77
N GLU A 34 7.33 -21.86 25.79
CA GLU A 34 8.51 -21.02 26.02
C GLU A 34 8.15 -19.75 26.81
N GLU A 35 7.08 -19.07 26.44
CA GLU A 35 6.59 -17.87 27.12
C GLU A 35 6.26 -18.14 28.60
N GLU A 36 5.63 -19.28 28.90
CA GLU A 36 5.35 -19.73 30.27
C GLU A 36 6.62 -20.08 31.05
N ALA A 37 7.62 -20.67 30.39
CA ALA A 37 8.86 -21.12 31.03
C ALA A 37 9.88 -19.98 31.26
N GLU A 38 10.03 -19.09 30.28
CA GLU A 38 11.05 -18.04 30.22
C GLU A 38 10.49 -16.71 29.69
N PRO A 39 9.58 -16.05 30.43
CA PRO A 39 8.87 -14.85 29.96
C PRO A 39 9.82 -13.69 29.65
N GLU A 40 10.85 -13.45 30.48
CA GLU A 40 11.82 -12.37 30.24
C GLU A 40 12.68 -12.60 28.98
N LEU A 41 13.01 -13.85 28.66
CA LEU A 41 13.75 -14.16 27.44
C LEU A 41 12.86 -13.97 26.22
N THR A 42 11.62 -14.44 26.30
CA THR A 42 10.59 -14.29 25.27
C THR A 42 10.34 -12.81 24.96
N GLU A 43 10.19 -11.96 25.97
CA GLU A 43 10.04 -10.51 25.81
C GLU A 43 11.25 -9.89 25.08
N LYS A 44 12.48 -10.25 25.48
CA LYS A 44 13.71 -9.78 24.81
C LYS A 44 13.78 -10.23 23.35
N ARG A 45 13.37 -11.47 23.05
CA ARG A 45 13.28 -11.99 21.69
C ARG A 45 12.26 -11.21 20.87
N HIS A 46 11.05 -11.03 21.37
CA HIS A 46 9.98 -10.24 20.72
C HIS A 46 10.42 -8.81 20.43
N ASP A 47 11.12 -8.15 21.35
CA ASP A 47 11.68 -6.81 21.15
C ASP A 47 12.81 -6.79 20.12
N SER A 48 13.63 -7.84 20.06
CA SER A 48 14.65 -7.99 19.02
C SER A 48 14.02 -8.17 17.65
N ILE A 49 12.99 -9.02 17.53
CA ILE A 49 12.21 -9.21 16.30
C ILE A 49 11.61 -7.89 15.84
N PHE A 50 10.98 -7.13 16.75
CA PHE A 50 10.41 -5.83 16.43
C PHE A 50 11.47 -4.84 15.91
N LYS A 51 12.66 -4.81 16.52
CA LYS A 51 13.78 -3.98 16.03
C LYS A 51 14.23 -4.39 14.63
N GLN A 52 14.25 -5.68 14.29
CA GLN A 52 14.56 -6.14 12.94
C GLN A 52 13.47 -5.75 11.94
N ALA A 53 12.21 -6.00 12.27
CA ALA A 53 11.06 -5.61 11.45
C ALA A 53 11.06 -4.10 11.17
N ASN A 54 11.36 -3.28 12.18
CA ASN A 54 11.44 -1.84 12.02
C ASN A 54 12.56 -1.40 11.07
N LYS A 55 13.74 -2.04 11.16
CA LYS A 55 14.84 -1.79 10.21
C LYS A 55 14.45 -2.15 8.78
N VAL A 56 13.75 -3.27 8.58
CA VAL A 56 13.24 -3.70 7.27
C VAL A 56 12.27 -2.66 6.71
N ALA A 57 11.26 -2.27 7.49
CA ALA A 57 10.26 -1.27 7.10
C ALA A 57 10.90 0.05 6.65
N ILE A 58 11.79 0.60 7.48
CA ILE A 58 12.49 1.86 7.20
C ILE A 58 13.39 1.72 5.96
N THR A 59 14.16 0.63 5.86
CA THR A 59 15.06 0.40 4.72
C THR A 59 14.27 0.32 3.42
N LYS A 60 13.11 -0.33 3.45
CA LYS A 60 12.24 -0.44 2.29
C LYS A 60 11.67 0.91 1.88
N ARG A 61 11.15 1.68 2.84
CA ARG A 61 10.58 3.02 2.64
C ARG A 61 11.57 4.00 2.01
N ILE A 62 12.86 3.90 2.35
CA ILE A 62 13.92 4.74 1.77
C ILE A 62 14.19 4.39 0.29
N LYS A 63 14.06 3.11 -0.10
CA LYS A 63 14.56 2.61 -1.38
C LYS A 63 13.50 2.51 -2.47
N VAL A 64 12.24 2.40 -2.08
CA VAL A 64 11.14 2.03 -2.97
C VAL A 64 9.93 2.92 -2.73
N SER A 65 9.43 3.51 -3.80
CA SER A 65 8.18 4.26 -3.83
C SER A 65 7.02 3.30 -4.11
N TYR A 66 5.90 3.52 -3.42
CA TYR A 66 4.67 2.81 -3.77
C TYR A 66 4.20 3.27 -5.16
N SER A 67 3.89 2.33 -6.07
CA SER A 67 3.19 2.63 -7.31
C SER A 67 2.43 1.43 -7.86
N ASN A 68 1.10 1.53 -7.86
CA ASN A 68 0.25 0.55 -8.56
C ASN A 68 0.15 0.83 -10.07
N PHE A 69 0.60 2.02 -10.54
CA PHE A 69 0.68 2.34 -11.96
C PHE A 69 1.71 1.45 -12.66
N HIS A 70 2.96 1.47 -12.17
CA HIS A 70 4.06 0.70 -12.75
C HIS A 70 3.80 -0.80 -12.75
N THR A 71 3.18 -1.28 -11.66
CA THR A 71 2.79 -2.69 -11.56
C THR A 71 1.74 -3.05 -12.62
N TRP A 72 0.71 -2.21 -12.81
CA TRP A 72 -0.28 -2.42 -13.88
C TRP A 72 0.34 -2.32 -15.27
N GLU A 73 1.16 -1.31 -15.52
CA GLU A 73 1.81 -1.09 -16.80
C GLU A 73 2.69 -2.27 -17.21
N HIS A 74 3.43 -2.82 -16.25
CA HIS A 74 4.23 -4.01 -16.49
C HIS A 74 3.35 -5.23 -16.79
N LEU A 75 2.33 -5.47 -15.97
CA LEU A 75 1.56 -6.71 -16.02
C LEU A 75 0.46 -6.75 -17.10
N ARG A 76 -0.02 -5.60 -17.58
CA ARG A 76 -1.08 -5.53 -18.62
C ARG A 76 -0.70 -6.18 -19.95
N ASN A 77 0.60 -6.42 -20.17
CA ASN A 77 1.13 -6.97 -21.41
C ASN A 77 1.16 -8.50 -21.44
N PHE A 78 0.93 -9.17 -20.30
CA PHE A 78 0.81 -10.62 -20.25
C PHE A 78 -0.59 -11.07 -20.65
N ALA A 79 -0.69 -12.26 -21.25
CA ALA A 79 -1.96 -12.78 -21.74
C ALA A 79 -2.92 -13.20 -20.61
N ASN A 80 -2.38 -13.64 -19.47
CA ASN A 80 -3.13 -14.09 -18.31
C ASN A 80 -2.26 -14.05 -17.04
N GLY A 81 -2.89 -14.26 -15.88
CA GLY A 81 -2.22 -14.23 -14.59
C GLY A 81 -1.16 -15.31 -14.38
N ASN A 82 -1.24 -16.46 -15.04
CA ASN A 82 -0.19 -17.49 -14.97
C ASN A 82 1.09 -17.00 -15.66
N ALA A 83 0.96 -16.52 -16.91
CA ALA A 83 2.09 -15.97 -17.66
C ALA A 83 2.74 -14.79 -16.93
N ALA A 84 1.92 -13.92 -16.32
CA ALA A 84 2.40 -12.85 -15.46
C ALA A 84 3.16 -13.37 -14.23
N SER A 85 2.64 -14.41 -13.55
CA SER A 85 3.29 -14.97 -12.36
C SER A 85 4.61 -15.68 -12.66
N GLU A 86 4.74 -16.32 -13.83
CA GLU A 86 5.97 -16.98 -14.27
C GLU A 86 7.06 -15.97 -14.64
N ALA A 87 6.67 -14.82 -15.17
CA ALA A 87 7.61 -13.76 -15.50
C ALA A 87 7.98 -12.90 -14.29
N ALA A 88 7.07 -12.78 -13.30
CA ALA A 88 7.21 -11.92 -12.14
C ALA A 88 8.48 -12.20 -11.31
N SER A 89 9.14 -11.13 -10.89
CA SER A 89 10.28 -11.17 -9.97
C SER A 89 10.32 -9.87 -9.17
N PRO A 90 10.80 -9.92 -7.91
CA PRO A 90 10.99 -8.74 -7.07
C PRO A 90 11.76 -7.60 -7.73
N GLU A 91 12.78 -7.95 -8.53
CA GLU A 91 13.73 -7.01 -9.11
C GLU A 91 13.14 -6.23 -10.30
N MET A 92 12.13 -6.77 -10.98
CA MET A 92 11.61 -6.18 -12.21
C MET A 92 11.00 -4.79 -12.04
N LEU A 93 10.38 -4.54 -10.90
CA LEU A 93 9.76 -3.26 -10.59
C LEU A 93 10.73 -2.24 -9.97
N GLN A 94 11.96 -2.66 -9.64
CA GLN A 94 13.04 -1.84 -9.10
C GLN A 94 12.56 -0.88 -7.99
N HIS A 95 12.44 0.41 -8.32
CA HIS A 95 12.11 1.51 -7.41
C HIS A 95 10.60 1.72 -7.22
N PHE A 96 9.73 1.07 -8.00
CA PHE A 96 8.29 1.33 -8.04
C PHE A 96 7.46 0.06 -7.83
N GLN A 97 7.09 -0.22 -6.59
CA GLN A 97 6.37 -1.45 -6.24
C GLN A 97 4.98 -1.14 -5.69
N ASN A 98 3.99 -2.01 -5.91
CA ASN A 98 2.72 -1.90 -5.18
C ASN A 98 2.82 -2.54 -3.78
N CYS A 99 1.70 -2.54 -3.02
CA CYS A 99 1.66 -3.08 -1.66
C CYS A 99 2.11 -4.55 -1.59
N PHE A 100 1.75 -5.36 -2.58
CA PHE A 100 2.13 -6.77 -2.63
C PHE A 100 3.64 -6.95 -2.77
N TYR A 101 4.26 -6.34 -3.78
CA TYR A 101 5.70 -6.47 -4.01
C TYR A 101 6.50 -5.90 -2.84
N MET A 102 6.09 -4.75 -2.30
CA MET A 102 6.75 -4.18 -1.13
C MET A 102 6.67 -5.09 0.10
N ALA A 103 5.49 -5.65 0.37
CA ALA A 103 5.29 -6.54 1.49
C ALA A 103 6.04 -7.87 1.31
N TYR A 104 6.08 -8.42 0.08
CA TYR A 104 6.87 -9.61 -0.22
C TYR A 104 8.36 -9.39 0.08
N ASP A 105 8.94 -8.29 -0.42
CA ASP A 105 10.35 -7.98 -0.17
C ASP A 105 10.65 -7.75 1.32
N CYS A 106 9.72 -7.09 2.04
CA CYS A 106 9.83 -6.95 3.48
C CYS A 106 9.77 -8.31 4.20
N ALA A 107 8.90 -9.22 3.75
CA ALA A 107 8.79 -10.55 4.32
C ALA A 107 10.08 -11.36 4.11
N GLU A 108 10.63 -11.34 2.89
CA GLU A 108 11.89 -12.02 2.58
C GLU A 108 13.09 -11.43 3.35
N ASP A 109 13.22 -10.10 3.44
CA ASP A 109 14.30 -9.47 4.22
C ASP A 109 14.14 -9.78 5.73
N LEU A 110 12.91 -9.75 6.26
CA LEU A 110 12.66 -10.12 7.65
C LEU A 110 13.01 -11.60 7.90
N ARG A 111 12.56 -12.51 7.04
CA ARG A 111 12.91 -13.94 7.12
C ARG A 111 14.43 -14.14 7.12
N ALA A 112 15.14 -13.54 6.17
CA ALA A 112 16.60 -13.65 6.09
C ALA A 112 17.30 -13.13 7.36
N ARG A 113 16.83 -12.03 7.95
CA ARG A 113 17.36 -11.48 9.20
C ARG A 113 17.09 -12.36 10.41
N LEU A 114 15.89 -12.94 10.50
CA LEU A 114 15.54 -13.85 11.58
C LEU A 114 16.34 -15.15 11.47
N ARG A 115 16.43 -15.74 10.27
CA ARG A 115 17.21 -16.96 10.00
C ARG A 115 18.68 -16.82 10.35
N SER A 116 19.28 -15.66 10.08
CA SER A 116 20.69 -15.39 10.35
C SER A 116 20.98 -15.01 11.81
N HIS A 117 19.94 -14.88 12.64
CA HIS A 117 20.07 -14.56 14.05
C HIS A 117 19.90 -15.83 14.90
N GLU A 118 20.90 -16.16 15.71
CA GLU A 118 20.98 -17.41 16.48
C GLU A 118 19.71 -17.67 17.31
N ASP A 119 19.26 -16.68 18.09
CA ASP A 119 18.09 -16.82 18.95
C ASP A 119 16.72 -16.59 18.29
N LEU A 120 16.67 -16.20 17.00
CA LEU A 120 15.41 -15.81 16.35
C LEU A 120 15.07 -16.66 15.12
N ALA A 121 15.93 -17.60 14.74
CA ALA A 121 15.78 -18.39 13.52
C ALA A 121 14.44 -19.14 13.45
N GLU A 122 13.92 -19.60 14.58
CA GLU A 122 12.63 -20.31 14.63
C GLU A 122 11.43 -19.45 14.19
N TYR A 123 11.50 -18.13 14.43
CA TYR A 123 10.45 -17.16 14.08
C TYR A 123 10.39 -16.87 12.59
N GLU A 124 11.40 -17.25 11.80
CA GLU A 124 11.41 -17.08 10.35
C GLU A 124 10.15 -17.68 9.70
N SER A 125 9.82 -18.92 10.08
CA SER A 125 8.68 -19.66 9.53
C SER A 125 7.32 -19.07 9.92
N HIS A 126 7.30 -18.13 10.87
CA HIS A 126 6.11 -17.41 11.33
C HIS A 126 5.89 -16.08 10.60
N VAL A 127 6.86 -15.61 9.81
CA VAL A 127 6.67 -14.45 8.95
C VAL A 127 5.69 -14.82 7.85
N MET A 128 4.57 -14.11 7.78
CA MET A 128 3.50 -14.29 6.81
C MET A 128 3.45 -13.07 5.89
N LEU A 129 3.30 -13.32 4.59
CA LEU A 129 2.81 -12.30 3.65
C LEU A 129 1.30 -12.45 3.60
N ALA A 130 0.57 -11.44 4.09
CA ALA A 130 -0.86 -11.54 4.31
C ALA A 130 -1.67 -10.46 3.59
N THR A 131 -2.94 -10.75 3.34
CA THR A 131 -3.91 -9.80 2.77
C THR A 131 -5.24 -9.84 3.52
N ASP A 132 -5.93 -8.71 3.53
CA ASP A 132 -7.32 -8.54 3.98
C ASP A 132 -8.36 -9.04 2.95
N CYS A 133 -7.92 -9.45 1.75
CA CYS A 133 -8.75 -10.14 0.77
C CYS A 133 -8.62 -11.67 0.91
N TRP A 134 -9.29 -12.25 1.89
CA TRP A 134 -9.19 -13.68 2.23
C TRP A 134 -9.45 -14.63 1.05
N GLU A 135 -10.45 -14.31 0.22
CA GLU A 135 -10.81 -15.12 -0.95
C GLU A 135 -9.76 -15.04 -2.06
N GLN A 136 -8.89 -14.02 -2.00
CA GLN A 136 -7.90 -13.69 -3.01
C GLN A 136 -8.53 -13.52 -4.39
N GLN A 137 -9.64 -12.78 -4.41
CA GLN A 137 -10.40 -12.44 -5.61
C GLN A 137 -10.71 -10.94 -5.59
N ALA A 138 -9.72 -10.10 -5.90
CA ALA A 138 -9.91 -8.66 -5.94
C ALA A 138 -10.77 -8.25 -7.15
N THR A 139 -11.81 -7.42 -6.96
CA THR A 139 -12.80 -7.11 -8.02
C THR A 139 -12.71 -5.70 -8.61
N SER A 140 -11.95 -4.75 -8.03
CA SER A 140 -11.43 -3.54 -8.71
C SER A 140 -10.70 -2.56 -7.78
N ALA A 141 -9.84 -1.74 -8.40
CA ALA A 141 -9.10 -0.54 -7.95
C ALA A 141 -8.33 -0.52 -6.62
N ARG A 142 -8.89 -1.00 -5.50
CA ARG A 142 -8.35 -0.76 -4.14
C ARG A 142 -8.72 -1.80 -3.08
N GLN A 143 -9.32 -2.93 -3.47
CA GLN A 143 -9.97 -3.84 -2.50
C GLN A 143 -9.03 -4.76 -1.72
N TYR A 144 -7.74 -4.80 -2.04
CA TYR A 144 -6.79 -5.60 -1.29
C TYR A 144 -5.63 -4.74 -0.83
N HIS A 145 -5.17 -5.05 0.36
CA HIS A 145 -3.94 -4.56 0.91
C HIS A 145 -3.06 -5.74 1.30
N CYS A 146 -1.75 -5.59 1.15
CA CYS A 146 -0.79 -6.63 1.47
C CYS A 146 0.18 -6.09 2.51
N ILE A 147 0.37 -6.87 3.57
CA ILE A 147 1.25 -6.53 4.69
C ILE A 147 2.08 -7.76 5.08
N VAL A 148 3.16 -7.51 5.80
CA VAL A 148 3.87 -8.58 6.52
C VAL A 148 3.28 -8.69 7.91
N VAL A 149 3.05 -9.92 8.34
CA VAL A 149 2.50 -10.24 9.66
C VAL A 149 3.42 -11.27 10.31
N LEU A 150 3.77 -11.07 11.57
CA LEU A 150 4.41 -12.07 12.41
C LEU A 150 3.60 -12.18 13.69
N PRO A 151 2.67 -13.16 13.77
CA PRO A 151 1.84 -13.34 14.94
C PRO A 151 2.66 -14.03 16.04
N LEU A 152 2.64 -13.42 17.23
CA LEU A 152 3.24 -13.91 18.47
C LEU A 152 2.13 -14.18 19.49
N PRO A 153 2.41 -14.94 20.57
CA PRO A 153 1.40 -15.20 21.61
C PRO A 153 0.77 -13.93 22.17
N GLU A 154 1.58 -12.94 22.55
CA GLU A 154 1.14 -11.69 23.20
C GLU A 154 1.05 -10.47 22.28
N ALA A 155 1.48 -10.57 21.02
CA ALA A 155 1.46 -9.44 20.10
C ALA A 155 1.46 -9.88 18.63
N CYS A 156 1.16 -8.95 17.75
CA CYS A 156 1.36 -9.12 16.33
C CYS A 156 2.31 -8.04 15.82
N ILE A 157 3.38 -8.44 15.16
CA ILE A 157 4.28 -7.51 14.50
C ILE A 157 3.84 -7.36 13.04
N ILE A 158 3.62 -6.12 12.61
CA ILE A 158 3.13 -5.79 11.28
C ILE A 158 4.16 -4.90 10.58
N ILE A 159 4.46 -5.21 9.33
CA ILE A 159 5.09 -4.26 8.42
C ILE A 159 4.07 -3.95 7.34
N ASP A 160 3.53 -2.74 7.39
CA ASP A 160 2.72 -2.17 6.33
C ASP A 160 3.57 -1.15 5.56
N PRO A 161 4.22 -1.56 4.46
CA PRO A 161 5.18 -0.72 3.77
C PRO A 161 4.53 0.47 3.02
N VAL A 162 3.20 0.49 2.90
CA VAL A 162 2.48 1.53 2.16
C VAL A 162 1.89 2.55 3.10
N ALA A 163 1.19 2.11 4.15
CA ALA A 163 0.55 3.04 5.09
C ALA A 163 1.52 3.56 6.16
N HIS A 164 2.63 2.86 6.43
CA HIS A 164 3.50 3.19 7.56
C HIS A 164 4.99 3.14 7.20
N SER A 165 5.72 4.08 7.78
CA SER A 165 7.17 4.21 7.59
C SER A 165 8.00 3.34 8.55
N TRP A 166 7.35 2.61 9.46
CA TRP A 166 7.95 1.77 10.51
C TRP A 166 7.12 0.50 10.76
N ALA A 167 7.69 -0.45 11.50
CA ALA A 167 6.96 -1.66 11.93
C ALA A 167 6.05 -1.35 13.12
N ILE A 168 4.88 -1.98 13.18
CA ILE A 168 3.88 -1.80 14.22
C ILE A 168 3.87 -3.03 15.13
N LYS A 169 3.76 -2.83 16.44
CA LYS A 169 3.52 -3.89 17.44
C LYS A 169 2.10 -3.70 17.94
N VAL A 170 1.22 -4.66 17.68
CA VAL A 170 -0.18 -4.67 18.16
C VAL A 170 -0.29 -5.71 19.27
N PRO A 171 -0.32 -5.31 20.56
CA PRO A 171 -0.51 -6.26 21.65
C PRO A 171 -1.82 -7.04 21.52
N LEU A 172 -1.84 -8.25 22.04
CA LEU A 172 -3.03 -9.09 22.12
C LEU A 172 -4.14 -8.35 22.88
N SER A 173 -5.37 -8.49 22.38
CA SER A 173 -6.55 -7.83 22.94
C SER A 173 -6.51 -6.30 22.89
N THR A 174 -5.65 -5.72 22.05
CA THR A 174 -5.61 -4.27 21.82
C THR A 174 -5.93 -3.92 20.38
N THR A 175 -6.31 -2.65 20.19
CA THR A 175 -6.41 -2.02 18.88
C THR A 175 -5.31 -0.99 18.76
N TRP A 176 -4.57 -1.04 17.67
CA TRP A 176 -3.63 -0.02 17.27
C TRP A 176 -4.28 0.90 16.25
N GLU A 177 -4.14 2.20 16.46
CA GLU A 177 -4.60 3.24 15.54
C GLU A 177 -3.55 4.35 15.42
N ASN A 178 -3.50 4.98 14.26
CA ASN A 178 -2.73 6.19 14.03
C ASN A 178 -3.65 7.19 13.32
N GLY A 179 -3.70 8.43 13.82
CA GLY A 179 -4.55 9.49 13.27
C GLY A 179 -4.30 9.83 11.80
N PHE A 180 -3.19 9.37 11.22
CA PHE A 180 -2.84 9.57 9.81
C PHE A 180 -3.18 8.40 8.89
N SER A 181 -3.64 7.26 9.41
CA SER A 181 -3.88 6.03 8.63
C SER A 181 -5.34 5.64 8.60
N ALA A 182 -5.77 5.13 7.44
CA ALA A 182 -7.08 4.50 7.27
C ALA A 182 -7.13 3.09 7.90
N PHE A 183 -6.00 2.53 8.33
CA PHE A 183 -5.92 1.19 8.90
C PHE A 183 -5.85 1.25 10.42
N ARG A 184 -6.74 0.50 11.08
CA ARG A 184 -6.70 0.27 12.52
C ARG A 184 -6.57 -1.22 12.76
N TYR A 185 -5.47 -1.64 13.34
CA TYR A 185 -5.20 -3.06 13.50
C TYR A 185 -5.70 -3.55 14.85
N CYS A 186 -6.49 -4.61 14.86
CA CYS A 186 -6.89 -5.30 16.07
C CYS A 186 -6.34 -6.71 16.06
N TYR A 187 -5.61 -7.08 17.12
CA TYR A 187 -5.07 -8.42 17.30
C TYR A 187 -5.88 -9.15 18.38
N ALA A 188 -6.65 -10.15 17.96
CA ALA A 188 -7.60 -10.86 18.80
C ALA A 188 -7.22 -12.34 18.91
N GLY A 189 -7.24 -12.90 20.11
CA GLY A 189 -6.89 -14.30 20.35
C GLY A 189 -7.94 -15.07 21.14
N LEU A 190 -7.98 -16.38 20.90
CA LEU A 190 -8.77 -17.36 21.65
C LEU A 190 -7.98 -18.68 21.71
N ASN A 191 -7.47 -19.01 22.90
CA ASN A 191 -6.51 -20.10 23.07
C ASN A 191 -5.29 -19.90 22.15
N ASN A 192 -4.98 -20.85 21.29
CA ASN A 192 -3.91 -20.72 20.30
C ASN A 192 -4.37 -20.17 18.94
N LEU A 193 -5.62 -19.74 18.80
CA LEU A 193 -6.11 -19.09 17.58
C LEU A 193 -5.90 -17.58 17.68
N HIS A 194 -5.20 -17.00 16.72
CA HIS A 194 -4.88 -15.58 16.69
C HIS A 194 -5.27 -14.96 15.35
N PHE A 195 -5.99 -13.85 15.41
CA PHE A 195 -6.55 -13.15 14.26
C PHE A 195 -6.09 -11.70 14.25
N LEU A 196 -5.58 -11.26 13.10
CA LEU A 196 -5.39 -9.84 12.82
C LEU A 196 -6.54 -9.37 11.93
N VAL A 197 -7.22 -8.30 12.34
CA VAL A 197 -8.31 -7.67 11.56
C VAL A 197 -8.09 -6.16 11.43
N ASN A 198 -8.65 -5.58 10.37
CA ASN A 198 -8.80 -4.13 10.28
C ASN A 198 -10.07 -3.71 11.02
N ALA A 199 -9.93 -3.12 12.20
CA ALA A 199 -11.02 -2.65 13.04
C ALA A 199 -11.67 -1.40 12.41
N SER A 200 -12.98 -1.43 12.18
CA SER A 200 -13.73 -0.25 11.74
C SER A 200 -14.01 0.71 12.90
N ASP A 201 -14.39 1.94 12.56
CA ASP A 201 -14.70 3.02 13.50
C ASP A 201 -15.85 2.71 14.46
N ASP A 202 -16.67 1.68 14.18
CA ASP A 202 -17.81 1.30 15.02
C ASP A 202 -17.62 -0.10 15.66
N PRO A 203 -17.11 -0.17 16.91
CA PRO A 203 -16.96 -1.43 17.64
C PRO A 203 -18.30 -2.10 18.03
N GLN A 204 -19.46 -1.45 17.79
CA GLN A 204 -20.80 -2.02 17.98
C GLN A 204 -21.36 -2.68 16.72
N THR A 205 -20.71 -2.59 15.56
CA THR A 205 -21.14 -3.33 14.38
C THR A 205 -20.95 -4.83 14.63
N ASN A 206 -22.06 -5.54 14.85
CA ASN A 206 -22.07 -7.00 14.91
C ASN A 206 -21.39 -7.57 13.65
N LEU A 207 -20.39 -8.44 13.83
CA LEU A 207 -19.78 -9.29 12.79
C LEU A 207 -20.87 -10.20 12.21
N SER A 208 -21.64 -9.67 11.27
CA SER A 208 -22.66 -10.41 10.54
C SER A 208 -21.96 -11.12 9.39
N PHE A 209 -21.70 -12.42 9.53
CA PHE A 209 -21.22 -13.21 8.41
C PHE A 209 -22.36 -13.39 7.39
N PRO A 210 -22.09 -13.30 6.07
CA PRO A 210 -23.14 -13.35 5.06
C PRO A 210 -23.70 -14.76 4.95
N ALA A 211 -24.81 -15.03 5.64
CA ALA A 211 -25.69 -16.14 5.28
C ALA A 211 -26.54 -15.81 4.03
N THR A 212 -26.63 -14.53 3.63
CA THR A 212 -27.68 -14.03 2.72
C THR A 212 -27.20 -13.00 1.67
N GLY A 213 -25.90 -12.95 1.34
CA GLY A 213 -25.44 -12.23 0.14
C GLY A 213 -25.59 -10.70 0.15
N ASN A 214 -25.87 -10.07 1.30
CA ASN A 214 -25.86 -8.61 1.44
C ASN A 214 -24.84 -8.17 2.51
N THR A 215 -23.75 -7.58 2.00
CA THR A 215 -22.69 -6.74 2.62
C THR A 215 -22.17 -7.09 4.02
N PRO A 216 -20.87 -7.40 4.18
CA PRO A 216 -20.24 -7.53 5.49
C PRO A 216 -20.03 -6.16 6.15
N THR A 217 -20.15 -6.11 7.48
CA THR A 217 -19.79 -4.95 8.33
C THR A 217 -18.33 -4.96 8.77
N HIS A 218 -17.51 -5.91 8.29
CA HIS A 218 -16.08 -6.06 8.63
C HIS A 218 -15.25 -6.55 7.44
N ASN A 219 -13.96 -6.21 7.42
CA ASN A 219 -12.99 -6.79 6.49
C ASN A 219 -12.64 -8.23 6.92
N TYR A 220 -12.30 -9.11 5.96
CA TYR A 220 -11.84 -10.45 6.30
C TYR A 220 -10.57 -10.38 7.17
N PRO A 221 -10.34 -11.34 8.09
CA PRO A 221 -9.08 -11.38 8.81
C PRO A 221 -7.92 -11.55 7.85
N TYR A 222 -6.80 -10.91 8.18
CA TYR A 222 -5.57 -11.01 7.40
C TYR A 222 -5.11 -12.46 7.37
N ARG A 223 -4.81 -12.94 6.16
CA ARG A 223 -4.46 -14.34 5.93
C ARG A 223 -3.26 -14.44 5.00
N THR A 224 -2.42 -15.44 5.22
CA THR A 224 -1.32 -15.79 4.31
C THR A 224 -1.81 -15.95 2.87
N LEU A 225 -1.05 -15.38 1.93
CA LEU A 225 -1.31 -15.54 0.51
C LEU A 225 -1.21 -17.01 0.08
N ARG A 226 -2.20 -17.48 -0.68
CA ARG A 226 -2.22 -18.86 -1.18
C ARG A 226 -1.21 -18.95 -2.31
N ASN A 227 -0.47 -20.06 -2.36
CA ASN A 227 0.56 -20.30 -3.37
C ASN A 227 1.66 -19.22 -3.39
N GLY A 228 1.93 -18.57 -2.25
CA GLY A 228 3.06 -17.65 -2.10
C GLY A 228 3.05 -16.48 -3.08
N PHE A 229 4.22 -16.20 -3.64
CA PHE A 229 4.44 -15.06 -4.53
C PHE A 229 3.64 -15.17 -5.82
N GLU A 230 3.72 -16.33 -6.48
CA GLU A 230 3.06 -16.59 -7.76
C GLU A 230 1.54 -16.51 -7.63
N GLY A 231 1.00 -17.02 -6.51
CA GLY A 231 -0.41 -16.87 -6.18
C GLY A 231 -0.83 -15.42 -5.99
N GLY A 232 -0.04 -14.61 -5.28
CA GLY A 232 -0.29 -13.18 -5.13
C GLY A 232 -0.31 -12.44 -6.47
N ILE A 233 0.66 -12.71 -7.35
CA ILE A 233 0.69 -12.11 -8.69
C ILE A 233 -0.56 -12.46 -9.47
N ARG A 234 -0.89 -13.75 -9.56
CA ARG A 234 -1.99 -14.25 -10.37
C ARG A 234 -3.36 -13.81 -9.85
N ASN A 235 -3.54 -13.79 -8.53
CA ASN A 235 -4.86 -13.66 -7.90
C ASN A 235 -5.18 -12.22 -7.44
N LEU A 236 -4.16 -11.42 -7.14
CA LEU A 236 -4.34 -10.07 -6.57
C LEU A 236 -3.79 -8.98 -7.48
N VAL A 237 -2.60 -9.19 -8.04
CA VAL A 237 -1.87 -8.12 -8.72
C VAL A 237 -2.21 -8.03 -10.20
N TYR A 238 -2.35 -9.18 -10.86
CA TYR A 238 -2.64 -9.24 -12.29
C TYR A 238 -4.03 -8.67 -12.60
N PRO A 239 -4.17 -7.79 -13.62
CA PRO A 239 -5.45 -7.24 -14.04
C PRO A 239 -6.28 -8.28 -14.83
N ALA A 240 -6.97 -9.19 -14.12
CA ALA A 240 -7.85 -10.22 -14.72
C ALA A 240 -9.21 -9.64 -15.17
N ASP A 241 -9.95 -10.31 -16.07
CA ASP A 241 -11.15 -9.80 -16.77
C ASP A 241 -12.34 -9.28 -15.92
N ASN A 242 -12.35 -9.52 -14.61
CA ASN A 242 -13.29 -8.91 -13.65
C ASN A 242 -12.96 -7.43 -13.39
N TYR A 243 -11.71 -7.07 -13.67
CA TYR A 243 -11.21 -5.73 -13.88
C TYR A 243 -11.83 -5.26 -15.20
N ARG A 244 -12.74 -4.27 -15.17
CA ARG A 244 -13.56 -3.80 -16.31
C ARG A 244 -12.76 -3.61 -17.63
N GLY A 245 -12.52 -4.70 -18.36
CA GLY A 245 -11.56 -4.72 -19.46
C GLY A 245 -10.12 -4.43 -18.99
N ARG A 246 -9.17 -4.46 -19.91
CA ARG A 246 -7.78 -4.02 -19.70
C ARG A 246 -7.64 -2.54 -19.27
N THR A 247 -8.74 -1.85 -18.98
CA THR A 247 -8.84 -0.47 -18.53
C THR A 247 -8.50 -0.35 -17.05
N PRO A 248 -7.34 0.23 -16.68
CA PRO A 248 -7.10 0.68 -15.31
C PRO A 248 -8.21 1.65 -14.87
N SER A 249 -8.70 1.46 -13.65
CA SER A 249 -9.43 2.51 -12.93
C SER A 249 -8.40 3.54 -12.41
N ASN A 250 -8.58 4.06 -11.20
CA ASN A 250 -7.62 4.98 -10.62
C ASN A 250 -6.29 4.28 -10.30
N ARG A 251 -5.18 4.99 -10.53
CA ARG A 251 -3.83 4.59 -10.14
C ARG A 251 -3.25 5.63 -9.20
N SER A 252 -2.28 5.22 -8.41
CA SER A 252 -1.59 6.08 -7.47
C SER A 252 -0.13 5.68 -7.29
N MET A 253 0.66 6.69 -6.93
CA MET A 253 2.06 6.59 -6.58
C MET A 253 2.33 7.51 -5.39
N PHE A 254 3.09 7.02 -4.41
CA PHE A 254 3.49 7.82 -3.25
C PHE A 254 4.96 8.20 -3.41
N ILE A 255 5.26 9.48 -3.26
CA ILE A 255 6.58 10.04 -3.45
C ILE A 255 7.13 10.41 -2.08
N TYR A 256 8.39 10.04 -1.88
CA TYR A 256 9.12 10.24 -0.63
C TYR A 256 10.40 10.99 -0.93
N ASP A 257 10.83 11.82 0.01
CA ASP A 257 12.13 12.47 -0.02
C ASP A 257 12.78 12.48 1.37
N VAL A 258 14.08 12.76 1.40
CA VAL A 258 14.89 12.82 2.61
C VAL A 258 15.17 14.26 2.97
N TRP A 259 14.59 14.72 4.07
CA TRP A 259 14.74 16.08 4.57
C TRP A 259 15.83 16.17 5.64
N ASP A 260 16.50 17.33 5.64
CA ASP A 260 17.53 17.70 6.59
C ASP A 260 16.96 18.39 7.83
N LYS A 261 15.76 18.96 7.69
CA LYS A 261 14.99 19.59 8.75
C LYS A 261 13.93 18.63 9.27
N GLN A 262 13.65 18.74 10.57
CA GLN A 262 12.52 18.03 11.15
C GLN A 262 11.23 18.59 10.55
N PRO A 263 10.37 17.76 9.94
CA PRO A 263 9.08 18.21 9.46
C PRO A 263 8.16 18.58 10.63
N SER A 264 7.11 19.34 10.34
CA SER A 264 6.05 19.60 11.30
C SER A 264 5.43 18.29 11.81
N SER A 265 4.85 18.33 13.02
CA SER A 265 4.27 17.14 13.68
C SER A 265 3.11 16.50 12.91
N ASN A 266 2.60 17.18 11.89
CA ASN A 266 1.45 16.74 11.10
C ASN A 266 1.85 16.03 9.80
N LEU A 267 3.15 15.93 9.49
CA LEU A 267 3.64 15.13 8.37
C LEU A 267 4.07 13.74 8.86
N ASP A 268 3.62 12.69 8.17
CA ASP A 268 4.17 11.35 8.38
C ASP A 268 5.65 11.35 8.01
N SER A 269 6.49 11.05 8.99
CA SER A 269 7.93 11.03 8.79
C SER A 269 8.62 10.03 9.70
N VAL A 270 9.73 9.47 9.22
CA VAL A 270 10.58 8.62 10.04
C VAL A 270 11.99 9.19 10.12
N LYS A 271 12.49 9.29 11.35
CA LYS A 271 13.85 9.71 11.65
C LYS A 271 14.83 8.61 11.26
N VAL A 272 15.77 8.93 10.38
CA VAL A 272 16.81 8.01 9.91
C VAL A 272 18.20 8.55 10.20
N ARG A 273 19.16 7.64 10.38
CA ARG A 273 20.58 7.99 10.51
C ARG A 273 21.33 7.43 9.31
N LEU A 274 21.88 8.31 8.48
CA LEU A 274 22.60 7.90 7.27
C LEU A 274 24.12 8.02 7.49
N GLY A 275 24.86 6.93 7.22
CA GLY A 275 26.33 6.88 7.23
C GLY A 275 27.02 6.80 8.60
N SER A 276 28.34 6.63 8.58
CA SER A 276 29.21 6.49 9.78
C SER A 276 29.37 7.78 10.61
N GLY A 277 28.74 8.89 10.19
CA GLY A 277 28.81 10.23 10.81
C GLY A 277 27.52 10.77 11.48
N ARG A 278 26.43 9.99 11.59
CA ARG A 278 25.21 10.30 12.39
C ARG A 278 24.39 11.54 12.02
N THR A 279 24.47 12.08 10.79
CA THR A 279 23.51 13.13 10.40
C THR A 279 22.09 12.57 10.47
N VAL A 280 21.26 13.20 11.31
CA VAL A 280 19.84 12.88 11.43
C VAL A 280 19.13 13.44 10.20
N LYS A 281 18.38 12.59 9.51
CA LYS A 281 17.52 12.97 8.40
C LYS A 281 16.10 12.46 8.66
N PHE A 282 15.15 12.91 7.87
CA PHE A 282 13.75 12.51 7.96
C PHE A 282 13.28 12.04 6.60
N VAL A 283 12.77 10.81 6.50
CA VAL A 283 12.06 10.36 5.29
C VAL A 283 10.63 10.86 5.41
N VAL A 284 10.17 11.64 4.44
CA VAL A 284 8.87 12.33 4.46
C VAL A 284 8.09 11.97 3.20
N GLU A 285 6.79 11.71 3.34
CA GLU A 285 5.89 11.66 2.18
C GLU A 285 5.68 13.08 1.65
N THR A 286 6.21 13.36 0.46
CA THR A 286 6.25 14.72 -0.11
C THR A 286 5.08 15.01 -1.03
N CYS A 287 4.47 13.99 -1.64
CA CYS A 287 3.20 14.10 -2.33
C CYS A 287 2.66 12.72 -2.73
N ARG A 288 1.39 12.69 -3.12
CA ARG A 288 0.77 11.56 -3.81
C ARG A 288 0.43 11.96 -5.23
N LEU A 289 0.79 11.13 -6.17
CA LEU A 289 0.40 11.27 -7.57
C LEU A 289 -0.71 10.27 -7.86
N SER A 290 -1.84 10.75 -8.37
CA SER A 290 -3.01 9.96 -8.73
C SER A 290 -3.33 10.15 -10.20
N PHE A 291 -3.85 9.09 -10.83
CA PHE A 291 -4.24 9.09 -12.23
C PHE A 291 -5.62 8.49 -12.35
N SER A 292 -6.47 9.10 -13.17
CA SER A 292 -7.73 8.48 -13.58
C SER A 292 -7.74 8.28 -15.08
N PHE A 293 -7.83 7.02 -15.51
CA PHE A 293 -7.99 6.69 -16.92
C PHE A 293 -9.43 6.87 -17.41
N GLU A 294 -10.40 6.69 -16.51
CA GLU A 294 -11.83 6.88 -16.79
C GLU A 294 -12.17 8.37 -16.88
N GLU A 295 -11.75 9.14 -15.86
CA GLU A 295 -12.03 10.58 -15.78
C GLU A 295 -10.96 11.44 -16.50
N GLN A 296 -9.89 10.80 -16.99
CA GLN A 296 -8.84 11.42 -17.82
C GLN A 296 -8.17 12.62 -17.14
N TRP A 297 -7.59 12.40 -15.96
CA TRP A 297 -6.82 13.43 -15.26
C TRP A 297 -5.58 12.85 -14.56
N ILE A 298 -4.64 13.75 -14.27
CA ILE A 298 -3.51 13.53 -13.38
C ILE A 298 -3.62 14.53 -12.23
N TRP A 299 -3.42 14.07 -11.01
CA TRP A 299 -3.54 14.88 -9.81
C TRP A 299 -2.38 14.62 -8.87
N VAL A 300 -1.71 15.70 -8.44
CA VAL A 300 -0.73 15.68 -7.34
C VAL A 300 -1.41 16.24 -6.10
N SER A 301 -1.40 15.50 -5.00
CA SER A 301 -1.97 15.86 -3.70
C SER A 301 -0.97 15.76 -2.56
N ASN A 302 -1.39 16.18 -1.37
CA ASN A 302 -0.57 16.11 -0.15
C ASN A 302 0.79 16.79 -0.30
N ILE A 303 0.89 17.89 -1.05
CA ILE A 303 2.13 18.67 -1.10
C ILE A 303 2.25 19.46 0.22
N PRO A 304 3.29 19.25 1.05
CA PRO A 304 3.41 19.97 2.31
C PRO A 304 3.53 21.48 2.08
N ARG A 305 2.68 22.24 2.76
CA ARG A 305 2.76 23.71 2.72
C ARG A 305 4.12 24.22 3.19
N GLU A 306 4.67 23.62 4.24
CA GLU A 306 5.99 24.01 4.78
C GLU A 306 7.15 23.75 3.80
N TRP A 307 6.95 22.88 2.81
CA TRP A 307 7.90 22.68 1.72
C TRP A 307 7.76 23.79 0.67
N LEU A 308 6.53 24.17 0.30
CA LEU A 308 6.25 25.25 -0.65
C LEU A 308 6.65 26.64 -0.14
N GLU A 309 6.57 26.86 1.16
CA GLU A 309 6.95 28.11 1.83
C GLU A 309 8.47 28.24 2.05
N ASP A 310 9.25 27.18 1.80
CA ASP A 310 10.70 27.25 1.83
C ASP A 310 11.21 28.18 0.71
N PHE A 311 12.26 28.94 1.00
CA PHE A 311 12.78 29.98 0.10
C PHE A 311 13.19 29.37 -1.25
N ASP A 312 13.81 28.19 -1.22
CA ASP A 312 14.28 27.47 -2.41
C ASP A 312 13.11 26.97 -3.29
N ASN A 313 11.90 26.85 -2.73
CA ASN A 313 10.72 26.31 -3.41
C ASN A 313 9.64 27.35 -3.70
N ALA A 314 9.80 28.59 -3.25
CA ALA A 314 8.82 29.68 -3.40
C ALA A 314 8.40 29.93 -4.87
N TYR A 315 9.26 29.57 -5.82
CA TYR A 315 8.95 29.57 -7.25
C TYR A 315 7.73 28.71 -7.61
N PHE A 316 7.61 27.51 -7.02
CA PHE A 316 6.50 26.59 -7.29
C PHE A 316 5.18 27.19 -6.80
N LEU A 317 5.16 27.74 -5.59
CA LEU A 317 3.98 28.39 -5.02
C LEU A 317 3.49 29.53 -5.92
N LYS A 318 4.40 30.42 -6.35
CA LYS A 318 4.08 31.54 -7.25
C LYS A 318 3.52 31.09 -8.60
N ARG A 319 3.95 29.95 -9.14
CA ARG A 319 3.44 29.40 -10.41
C ARG A 319 2.14 28.62 -10.25
N LEU A 320 1.90 28.03 -9.08
CA LEU A 320 0.69 27.29 -8.76
C LEU A 320 -0.50 28.21 -8.52
N GLU A 321 -0.35 29.25 -7.71
CA GLU A 321 -1.43 30.20 -7.32
C GLU A 321 -2.31 30.72 -8.48
N PRO A 322 -1.77 31.15 -9.64
CA PRO A 322 -2.60 31.67 -10.73
C PRO A 322 -3.29 30.57 -11.56
N ARG A 323 -3.08 29.28 -11.28
CA ARG A 323 -3.64 28.17 -12.08
C ARG A 323 -5.01 27.76 -11.55
N ASN A 324 -5.98 27.67 -12.45
CA ASN A 324 -7.36 27.25 -12.14
C ASN A 324 -7.49 25.86 -11.49
N TYR A 325 -6.45 25.03 -11.58
CA TYR A 325 -6.42 23.65 -11.07
C TYR A 325 -5.57 23.50 -9.81
N PHE A 326 -5.10 24.61 -9.25
CA PHE A 326 -4.49 24.65 -7.93
C PHE A 326 -5.56 24.80 -6.86
N TYR A 327 -5.48 23.98 -5.82
CA TYR A 327 -6.42 24.06 -4.72
C TYR A 327 -5.78 23.72 -3.39
N THR A 328 -6.45 24.16 -2.33
CA THR A 328 -6.08 23.86 -0.95
C THR A 328 -6.93 22.68 -0.50
N GLU A 329 -6.28 21.55 -0.21
CA GLU A 329 -6.94 20.35 0.33
C GLU A 329 -7.31 20.56 1.81
N ASP A 330 -6.37 21.14 2.55
CA ASP A 330 -6.47 21.53 3.95
C ASP A 330 -5.43 22.64 4.24
N GLU A 331 -5.42 23.23 5.44
CA GLU A 331 -4.44 24.25 5.84
C GLU A 331 -2.98 23.81 5.62
N LEU A 332 -2.73 22.50 5.76
CA LEU A 332 -1.40 21.87 5.70
C LEU A 332 -0.97 21.44 4.29
N TRP A 333 -1.93 21.20 3.40
CA TRP A 333 -1.70 20.48 2.14
C TRP A 333 -2.15 21.27 0.92
N ARG A 334 -1.47 21.06 -0.20
CA ARG A 334 -1.86 21.63 -1.50
C ARG A 334 -1.99 20.54 -2.55
N GLY A 335 -2.83 20.81 -3.54
CA GLY A 335 -3.08 19.95 -4.68
C GLY A 335 -2.97 20.68 -6.02
N PHE A 336 -2.62 19.94 -7.06
CA PHE A 336 -2.57 20.41 -8.44
C PHE A 336 -3.10 19.33 -9.39
N GLN A 337 -4.09 19.67 -10.20
CA GLN A 337 -4.69 18.77 -11.19
C GLN A 337 -4.40 19.21 -12.62
N VAL A 338 -4.30 18.25 -13.54
CA VAL A 338 -4.27 18.47 -14.97
C VAL A 338 -5.28 17.55 -15.63
N ASP A 339 -6.27 18.15 -16.28
CA ASP A 339 -7.25 17.44 -17.09
C ASP A 339 -6.63 17.07 -18.46
N LEU A 340 -6.86 15.82 -18.88
CA LEU A 340 -6.39 15.23 -20.13
C LEU A 340 -7.56 14.87 -21.07
N ASN A 341 -8.73 15.48 -20.83
CA ASN A 341 -10.01 15.01 -21.33
C ASN A 341 -10.42 15.57 -22.71
N THR A 342 -9.55 16.31 -23.40
CA THR A 342 -9.94 16.83 -24.71
C THR A 342 -9.82 15.75 -25.78
N ARG A 343 -10.86 15.60 -26.60
CA ARG A 343 -10.84 14.66 -27.74
C ARG A 343 -9.66 14.92 -28.69
N VAL A 344 -9.23 16.18 -28.79
CA VAL A 344 -8.08 16.58 -29.59
C VAL A 344 -6.78 16.03 -28.98
N ASP A 345 -6.61 16.12 -27.65
CA ASP A 345 -5.45 15.54 -26.95
C ASP A 345 -5.30 14.05 -27.29
N ILE A 346 -6.40 13.30 -27.20
CA ILE A 346 -6.40 11.86 -27.45
C ILE A 346 -6.01 11.56 -28.90
N GLN A 347 -6.56 12.29 -29.87
CA GLN A 347 -6.36 11.97 -31.29
C GLN A 347 -5.03 12.46 -31.87
N GLN A 348 -4.51 13.59 -31.38
CA GLN A 348 -3.37 14.30 -31.99
C GLN A 348 -2.16 14.41 -31.06
N GLY A 349 -2.29 13.94 -29.81
CA GLY A 349 -1.33 14.23 -28.74
C GLY A 349 -1.71 15.49 -27.96
N TYR A 350 -1.07 15.70 -26.81
CA TYR A 350 -1.41 16.79 -25.92
C TYR A 350 -1.30 18.17 -26.57
N LEU A 351 -2.37 18.96 -26.46
CA LEU A 351 -2.41 20.38 -26.78
C LEU A 351 -1.34 21.12 -25.99
N LYS A 352 -0.81 22.19 -26.58
CA LYS A 352 0.27 23.01 -25.99
C LYS A 352 0.00 23.39 -24.53
N ARG A 353 -1.22 23.83 -24.20
CA ARG A 353 -1.59 24.22 -22.82
C ARG A 353 -1.57 23.02 -21.85
N THR A 354 -2.07 21.86 -22.29
CA THR A 354 -2.05 20.62 -21.49
C THR A 354 -0.61 20.19 -21.26
N LEU A 355 0.21 20.20 -22.31
CA LEU A 355 1.63 19.87 -22.24
C LEU A 355 2.40 20.79 -21.28
N GLU A 356 2.22 22.12 -21.38
CA GLU A 356 2.85 23.09 -20.47
C GLU A 356 2.49 22.85 -18.99
N ASN A 357 1.28 22.36 -18.72
CA ASN A 357 0.85 22.01 -17.36
C ASN A 357 1.43 20.66 -16.88
N ILE A 358 1.53 19.66 -17.75
CA ILE A 358 2.20 18.39 -17.44
C ILE A 358 3.69 18.62 -17.19
N GLU A 359 4.35 19.45 -18.00
CA GLU A 359 5.76 19.83 -17.83
C GLU A 359 6.00 20.54 -16.49
N PHE A 360 5.10 21.46 -16.12
CA PHE A 360 5.18 22.09 -14.81
C PHE A 360 4.91 21.11 -13.67
N MET A 361 3.93 20.22 -13.81
CA MET A 361 3.68 19.17 -12.83
C MET A 361 4.90 18.25 -12.68
N GLN A 362 5.58 17.93 -13.78
CA GLN A 362 6.80 17.12 -13.82
C GLN A 362 7.92 17.80 -13.05
N GLU A 363 8.14 19.09 -13.26
CA GLU A 363 9.12 19.91 -12.53
C GLU A 363 8.85 19.89 -11.02
N LEU A 364 7.58 20.04 -10.63
CA LEU A 364 7.14 20.02 -9.24
C LEU A 364 7.39 18.66 -8.58
N VAL A 365 6.93 17.57 -9.19
CA VAL A 365 7.11 16.24 -8.59
C VAL A 365 8.57 15.79 -8.58
N GLU A 366 9.40 16.23 -9.53
CA GLU A 366 10.85 16.03 -9.50
C GLU A 366 11.49 16.70 -8.30
N ALA A 367 11.12 17.96 -8.01
CA ALA A 367 11.59 18.68 -6.84
C ALA A 367 11.10 18.04 -5.52
N LEU A 368 9.98 17.32 -5.57
CA LEU A 368 9.43 16.55 -4.44
C LEU A 368 10.04 15.13 -4.31
N GLY A 369 11.03 14.76 -5.13
CA GLY A 369 11.76 13.49 -5.01
C GLY A 369 11.39 12.43 -6.05
N MET A 370 10.50 12.73 -7.00
CA MET A 370 10.22 11.84 -8.12
C MET A 370 11.39 11.80 -9.11
N ARG A 371 11.60 10.65 -9.75
CA ARG A 371 12.63 10.52 -10.79
C ARG A 371 12.33 11.42 -11.99
N LYS A 372 13.40 12.02 -12.54
CA LYS A 372 13.32 12.89 -13.71
C LYS A 372 12.62 12.23 -14.91
N GLY A 373 11.64 12.93 -15.48
CA GLY A 373 10.89 12.52 -16.67
C GLY A 373 9.83 11.43 -16.46
N GLU A 374 9.69 10.91 -15.25
CA GLU A 374 8.82 9.77 -14.96
C GLU A 374 7.32 10.11 -15.09
N LEU A 375 6.91 11.33 -14.73
CA LEU A 375 5.52 11.76 -14.88
C LEU A 375 5.13 11.87 -16.35
N MET A 376 5.99 12.48 -17.17
CA MET A 376 5.76 12.62 -18.60
C MET A 376 5.68 11.25 -19.29
N ARG A 377 6.54 10.30 -18.89
CA ARG A 377 6.47 8.91 -19.35
C ARG A 377 5.12 8.28 -19.04
N MET A 378 4.65 8.39 -17.80
CA MET A 378 3.35 7.86 -17.38
C MET A 378 2.17 8.52 -18.12
N ALA A 379 2.22 9.84 -18.32
CA ALA A 379 1.22 10.56 -19.11
C ALA A 379 1.15 9.99 -20.55
N ASN A 380 2.30 9.81 -21.22
CA ASN A 380 2.34 9.22 -22.56
C ASN A 380 1.74 7.81 -22.61
N VAL A 381 1.99 6.97 -21.59
CA VAL A 381 1.38 5.63 -21.49
C VAL A 381 -0.15 5.70 -21.35
N MET A 382 -0.68 6.69 -20.62
CA MET A 382 -2.13 6.95 -20.56
C MET A 382 -2.69 7.37 -21.92
N LEU A 383 -2.00 8.27 -22.62
CA LEU A 383 -2.38 8.73 -23.95
C LEU A 383 -2.39 7.58 -24.97
N GLU A 384 -1.35 6.77 -25.00
CA GLU A 384 -1.25 5.58 -25.85
C GLU A 384 -2.42 4.62 -25.58
N TYR A 385 -2.74 4.38 -24.31
CA TYR A 385 -3.88 3.56 -23.93
C TYR A 385 -5.21 4.10 -24.49
N TRP A 386 -5.48 5.40 -24.34
CA TRP A 386 -6.71 6.00 -24.88
C TRP A 386 -6.77 5.98 -26.41
N GLN A 387 -5.62 6.12 -27.08
CA GLN A 387 -5.52 6.00 -28.53
C GLN A 387 -5.83 4.59 -29.03
N GLU A 388 -5.32 3.56 -28.35
CA GLU A 388 -5.66 2.16 -28.61
C GLU A 388 -7.16 1.90 -28.43
N GLU A 389 -7.74 2.45 -27.36
CA GLU A 389 -9.16 2.34 -27.06
C GLU A 389 -10.03 3.03 -28.13
N ASP A 390 -9.69 4.25 -28.57
CA ASP A 390 -10.43 4.97 -29.63
C ASP A 390 -10.39 4.23 -30.98
N ARG A 391 -9.25 3.58 -31.29
CA ARG A 391 -9.09 2.76 -32.50
C ARG A 391 -9.93 1.47 -32.49
N THR A 392 -10.14 0.90 -31.31
CA THR A 392 -10.86 -0.38 -31.15
C THR A 392 -12.35 -0.21 -30.90
N LYS A 393 -12.80 0.99 -30.50
CA LYS A 393 -14.22 1.33 -30.37
C LYS A 393 -14.94 1.10 -31.70
N PRO A 394 -16.05 0.33 -31.73
CA PRO A 394 -16.86 0.19 -32.93
C PRO A 394 -17.26 1.59 -33.41
N LYS A 395 -16.93 1.93 -34.66
CA LYS A 395 -17.42 3.17 -35.27
C LYS A 395 -18.94 3.10 -35.20
N LYS A 396 -19.56 3.95 -34.37
CA LYS A 396 -21.02 4.07 -34.35
C LYS A 396 -21.42 4.37 -35.79
N ASP A 397 -22.08 3.41 -36.43
CA ASP A 397 -22.71 3.64 -37.72
C ASP A 397 -23.60 4.85 -37.53
N LEU A 398 -23.16 6.00 -38.05
CA LEU A 398 -23.98 7.17 -38.23
C LEU A 398 -24.99 6.79 -39.30
N LYS A 399 -25.99 5.98 -38.91
CA LYS A 399 -27.23 5.82 -39.66
C LYS A 399 -27.80 7.21 -39.77
N ARG A 400 -27.48 7.86 -40.90
CA ARG A 400 -28.11 9.06 -41.40
C ARG A 400 -29.61 8.79 -41.33
N LYS A 401 -30.30 9.35 -40.33
CA LYS A 401 -31.74 9.58 -40.44
C LYS A 401 -31.87 10.53 -41.63
N ARG A 402 -32.32 9.95 -42.75
CA ARG A 402 -32.70 10.70 -43.96
C ARG A 402 -33.93 11.54 -43.66
#